data_AF-A0A1W2AVH9-F1
#
_entry.id   AF-A0A1W2AVH9-F1
#
_cell.length_a   1.000
_cell.length_b   1.000
_cell.length_c   1.000
_cell.angle_alpha   90.00
_cell.angle_beta   90.00
_cell.angle_gamma   90.00
#
_symmetry.space_group_name_H-M   'P 1'
#
loop_
_entity.id
_entity.type
_entity.pdbx_description
1 polymer ?
#
loop_
_entity_poly.entity_id
_entity_poly.type
_entity_poly.pdbx_seq_one_letter_code
_entity_poly.pdbx_strand_id
1 'polypeptide(L)'
;MKKTIFACLCLLAFFSVTAQDPPENPCVGKEQDVIYAYPTDCRRYFVCVETDPGILIPIMGVCATGTYFSDSEKLCTTMANAKNPAPPCNYVPPTP
;
A
#
# COMPACT_ATOMS: atom_id res chain seq x y z
N MET A 1 36.24 15.71 4.75
CA MET A 1 36.70 15.78 6.16
C MET A 1 35.80 14.90 7.00
N LYS A 2 36.44 13.92 7.69
CA LYS A 2 36.00 12.93 8.71
C LYS A 2 34.55 13.04 9.24
N LYS A 3 33.85 11.94 9.49
CA LYS A 3 34.06 11.05 10.66
C LYS A 3 33.53 9.62 10.39
N THR A 4 34.42 8.64 10.20
CA THR A 4 34.77 7.56 11.16
C THR A 4 33.62 6.62 11.50
N ILE A 5 33.64 5.39 10.96
CA ILE A 5 34.13 4.17 11.65
C ILE A 5 33.34 3.89 12.93
N PHE A 6 32.34 3.01 12.80
CA PHE A 6 31.89 2.15 13.90
C PHE A 6 31.94 0.69 13.43
N ALA A 7 33.18 0.22 13.24
CA ALA A 7 33.50 -1.17 13.46
C ALA A 7 33.40 -1.40 14.98
N CYS A 8 32.21 -1.78 15.46
CA CYS A 8 32.09 -2.44 16.75
C CYS A 8 32.04 -3.94 16.49
N LEU A 9 33.25 -4.52 16.41
CA LEU A 9 33.52 -5.93 16.64
C LEU A 9 33.12 -6.26 18.09
N CYS A 10 31.83 -6.46 18.34
CA CYS A 10 31.33 -7.10 19.53
C CYS A 10 30.57 -8.34 19.09
N LEU A 11 31.26 -9.48 19.23
CA LEU A 11 30.72 -10.82 19.07
C LEU A 11 29.42 -10.98 19.88
N LEU A 12 28.51 -11.77 19.32
CA LEU A 12 27.28 -12.35 19.88
C LEU A 12 25.95 -11.70 19.44
N ALA A 13 25.30 -12.42 18.52
CA ALA A 13 23.91 -12.37 18.08
C ALA A 13 23.50 -11.25 17.11
N PHE A 14 23.42 -11.68 15.85
CA PHE A 14 22.66 -11.21 14.69
C PHE A 14 21.30 -10.54 14.97
N PHE A 15 21.29 -9.40 15.66
CA PHE A 15 20.15 -8.49 15.58
C PHE A 15 20.32 -7.64 14.33
N SER A 16 19.91 -8.20 13.19
CA SER A 16 19.66 -7.44 11.98
C SER A 16 18.58 -6.41 12.30
N VAL A 17 18.99 -5.21 12.74
CA VAL A 17 18.06 -4.08 12.87
C VAL A 17 17.57 -3.79 11.46
N THR A 18 16.38 -4.29 11.13
CA THR A 18 15.74 -3.97 9.86
C THR A 18 15.27 -2.53 10.00
N ALA A 19 16.05 -1.58 9.48
CA ALA A 19 15.48 -0.30 9.10
C ALA A 19 14.37 -0.63 8.09
N GLN A 20 13.11 -0.57 8.53
CA GLN A 20 12.00 -0.66 7.60
C GLN A 20 12.03 0.65 6.84
N ASP A 21 12.41 0.58 5.55
CA ASP A 21 12.30 1.74 4.66
C ASP A 21 10.89 2.34 4.79
N PRO A 22 10.75 3.68 4.74
CA PRO A 22 9.43 4.29 4.74
C PRO A 22 8.60 3.67 3.61
N PRO A 23 7.30 3.39 3.83
CA PRO A 23 6.46 2.76 2.84
C PRO A 23 6.54 3.57 1.53
N GLU A 24 6.89 2.88 0.45
CA GLU A 24 7.05 3.48 -0.87
C GLU A 24 5.73 4.16 -1.29
N ASN A 25 5.82 5.35 -1.88
CA ASN A 25 4.65 6.10 -2.35
C ASN A 25 4.05 5.39 -3.59
N PRO A 26 2.86 4.78 -3.51
CA PRO A 26 2.26 4.03 -4.61
C PRO A 26 1.76 4.92 -5.77
N CYS A 27 1.82 6.26 -5.63
CA CYS A 27 1.45 7.21 -6.66
C CYS A 27 2.60 7.58 -7.61
N VAL A 28 3.82 7.07 -7.40
CA VAL A 28 4.92 7.28 -8.35
C VAL A 28 4.55 6.68 -9.71
N GLY A 29 4.54 7.52 -10.75
CA GLY A 29 4.18 7.12 -12.12
C GLY A 29 2.69 6.84 -12.34
N LYS A 30 1.82 7.25 -11.42
CA LYS A 30 0.36 7.19 -11.56
C LYS A 30 -0.20 8.52 -12.01
N GLU A 31 -1.43 8.48 -12.52
CA GLU A 31 -2.19 9.66 -12.94
C GLU A 31 -2.94 10.25 -11.73
N GLN A 32 -3.11 11.57 -11.74
CA GLN A 32 -3.90 12.29 -10.75
C GLN A 32 -5.39 11.94 -10.86
N ASP A 33 -6.08 11.89 -9.72
CA ASP A 33 -7.53 11.68 -9.59
C ASP A 33 -8.04 10.33 -10.16
N VAL A 34 -7.13 9.42 -10.48
CA VAL A 34 -7.45 8.04 -10.86
C VAL A 34 -7.43 7.14 -9.62
N ILE A 35 -8.42 6.26 -9.52
CA ILE A 35 -8.54 5.29 -8.43
C ILE A 35 -7.83 3.99 -8.84
N TYR A 36 -6.97 3.48 -7.97
CA TYR A 36 -6.18 2.27 -8.18
C TYR A 36 -6.44 1.24 -7.09
N ALA A 37 -6.44 -0.05 -7.46
CA ALA A 37 -6.47 -1.14 -6.49
C ALA A 37 -5.21 -1.17 -5.64
N TYR A 38 -5.35 -1.47 -4.33
CA TYR A 38 -4.19 -1.69 -3.47
C TYR A 38 -3.66 -3.12 -3.66
N PRO A 39 -2.36 -3.32 -3.91
CA PRO A 39 -1.83 -4.59 -4.44
C PRO A 39 -1.89 -5.76 -3.45
N THR A 40 -2.06 -5.50 -2.16
CA THR A 40 -2.02 -6.54 -1.11
C THR A 40 -3.32 -6.65 -0.32
N ASP A 41 -4.35 -5.89 -0.69
CA ASP A 41 -5.67 -5.95 -0.05
C ASP A 41 -6.78 -5.64 -1.05
N CYS A 42 -7.50 -6.68 -1.45
CA CYS A 42 -8.65 -6.65 -2.35
C CYS A 42 -9.78 -5.67 -1.96
N ARG A 43 -9.83 -5.22 -0.71
CA ARG A 43 -10.83 -4.27 -0.21
C ARG A 43 -10.30 -2.85 -0.19
N ARG A 44 -8.99 -2.65 -0.34
CA ARG A 44 -8.38 -1.32 -0.32
C ARG A 44 -8.14 -0.82 -1.73
N TYR A 45 -8.22 0.48 -1.84
CA TYR A 45 -7.91 1.24 -3.04
C TYR A 45 -7.26 2.55 -2.61
N PHE A 46 -6.69 3.27 -3.56
CA PHE A 46 -6.16 4.60 -3.32
C PHE A 46 -6.44 5.51 -4.51
N VAL A 47 -6.57 6.80 -4.24
CA VAL A 47 -6.57 7.85 -5.26
C VAL A 47 -5.33 8.71 -5.09
N CYS A 48 -4.69 9.06 -6.21
CA CYS A 48 -3.52 9.92 -6.20
C CYS A 48 -3.94 11.37 -6.35
N VAL A 49 -3.67 12.18 -5.33
CA VAL A 49 -4.00 13.62 -5.34
C VAL A 49 -2.72 14.44 -5.33
N GLU A 50 -2.73 15.55 -6.06
CA GLU A 50 -1.62 16.51 -6.04
C GLU A 50 -1.72 17.38 -4.79
N THR A 51 -0.66 17.39 -3.97
CA THR A 51 -0.56 18.30 -2.81
C THR A 51 0.36 19.46 -3.05
N ASP A 52 1.38 19.26 -3.88
CA ASP A 52 2.32 20.27 -4.33
C ASP A 52 2.60 20.01 -5.82
N PRO A 53 3.01 21.02 -6.61
CA PRO A 53 3.28 20.84 -8.04
C PRO A 53 4.21 19.66 -8.33
N GLY A 54 3.68 18.61 -8.97
CA GLY A 54 4.40 17.38 -9.31
C GLY A 54 4.51 16.34 -8.20
N ILE A 55 3.92 16.57 -7.03
CA ILE A 55 3.90 15.62 -5.90
C ILE A 55 2.50 15.03 -5.76
N LEU A 56 2.35 13.77 -6.14
CA LEU A 56 1.15 12.98 -5.91
C LEU A 56 1.29 12.15 -4.63
N ILE A 57 0.31 12.22 -3.74
CA ILE A 57 0.23 11.36 -2.55
C ILE A 57 -1.03 10.49 -2.59
N PRO A 58 -1.01 9.29 -1.98
CA PRO A 58 -2.17 8.42 -1.94
C PRO A 58 -3.15 8.85 -0.84
N ILE A 59 -4.43 8.96 -1.18
CA ILE A 59 -5.53 8.90 -0.21
C ILE A 59 -6.07 7.48 -0.22
N MET A 60 -5.95 6.81 0.93
CA MET A 60 -6.38 5.42 1.10
C MET A 60 -7.88 5.32 1.34
N GLY A 61 -8.53 4.42 0.61
CA GLY A 61 -9.92 4.02 0.82
C GLY A 61 -10.05 2.54 1.16
N VAL A 62 -11.14 2.20 1.84
CA VAL A 62 -11.51 0.81 2.14
C VAL A 62 -12.97 0.58 1.80
N CYS A 63 -13.25 -0.47 1.05
CA CYS A 63 -14.59 -0.90 0.72
C CYS A 63 -15.35 -1.32 1.98
N ALA A 64 -16.68 -1.15 1.98
CA ALA A 64 -17.52 -1.63 3.08
C ALA A 64 -17.34 -3.15 3.31
N THR A 65 -17.64 -3.62 4.52
CA THR A 65 -17.54 -5.05 4.85
C THR A 65 -18.34 -5.91 3.86
N GLY A 66 -17.72 -6.97 3.35
CA GLY A 66 -18.34 -7.86 2.36
C GLY A 66 -18.28 -7.36 0.91
N THR A 67 -17.68 -6.19 0.66
CA THR A 67 -17.45 -5.66 -0.69
C THR A 67 -15.96 -5.52 -0.99
N TYR A 68 -15.63 -5.55 -2.27
CA TYR A 68 -14.29 -5.66 -2.83
C TYR A 68 -14.12 -4.65 -3.96
N PHE A 69 -12.92 -4.14 -4.13
CA PHE A 69 -12.66 -3.13 -5.15
C PHE A 69 -12.58 -3.78 -6.54
N SER A 70 -13.44 -3.33 -7.44
CA SER A 70 -13.45 -3.68 -8.86
C SER A 70 -12.52 -2.72 -9.60
N ASP A 71 -11.28 -3.12 -9.90
CA ASP A 71 -10.31 -2.23 -10.55
C ASP A 71 -10.75 -1.81 -11.95
N SER A 72 -11.56 -2.61 -12.63
CA SER A 72 -12.06 -2.23 -13.97
C SER A 72 -13.17 -1.18 -13.91
N GLU A 73 -13.96 -1.16 -12.83
CA GLU A 73 -15.15 -0.31 -12.69
C GLU A 73 -14.92 0.85 -11.70
N LYS A 74 -13.79 0.85 -11.01
CA LYS A 74 -13.40 1.86 -10.00
C LYS A 74 -14.42 2.04 -8.88
N LEU A 75 -15.04 0.93 -8.45
CA LEU A 75 -16.06 0.93 -7.40
C LEU A 75 -15.98 -0.32 -6.52
N CYS A 76 -16.53 -0.22 -5.32
CA CYS A 76 -16.70 -1.35 -4.41
C CYS A 76 -17.98 -2.11 -4.77
N THR A 77 -17.87 -3.43 -4.97
CA THR A 77 -19.00 -4.32 -5.29
C THR A 77 -18.83 -5.67 -4.62
N THR A 78 -19.79 -6.58 -4.79
CA THR A 78 -19.68 -7.95 -4.28
C THR A 78 -18.58 -8.73 -5.00
N MET A 79 -18.02 -9.76 -4.37
CA MET A 79 -16.97 -10.58 -5.00
C MET A 79 -17.39 -11.17 -6.35
N ALA A 80 -18.66 -11.59 -6.46
CA ALA A 80 -19.20 -12.16 -7.70
C ALA A 80 -19.19 -11.17 -8.88
N ASN A 81 -19.21 -9.87 -8.59
CA ASN A 81 -19.28 -8.80 -9.58
C ASN A 81 -17.94 -8.08 -9.78
N ALA A 82 -16.99 -8.22 -8.85
CA ALA A 82 -15.72 -7.50 -8.90
C ALA A 82 -14.92 -7.91 -10.13
N LYS A 83 -14.57 -6.93 -10.98
CA LYS A 83 -13.79 -7.12 -12.20
C LYS A 83 -12.32 -6.75 -11.92
N ASN A 84 -11.44 -7.73 -12.06
CA ASN A 84 -10.01 -7.63 -11.76
C ASN A 84 -9.71 -7.13 -10.32
N PRO A 85 -10.27 -7.77 -9.27
CA PRO A 85 -9.89 -7.44 -7.89
C PRO A 85 -8.42 -7.82 -7.61
N ALA A 86 -7.73 -7.03 -6.79
CA ALA A 86 -6.35 -7.32 -6.39
C ALA A 86 -6.28 -8.56 -5.48
N PRO A 87 -5.44 -9.57 -5.78
CA PRO A 87 -5.21 -10.70 -4.88
C PRO A 87 -4.30 -10.31 -3.70
N PRO A 88 -4.40 -10.94 -2.52
CA PRO A 88 -5.33 -12.00 -2.17
C PRO A 88 -6.70 -11.47 -1.75
N CYS A 89 -7.76 -12.13 -2.20
CA CYS A 89 -9.15 -11.84 -1.82
C CYS A 89 -9.61 -12.58 -0.54
N ASN A 90 -8.66 -13.07 0.26
CA ASN A 90 -8.93 -13.96 1.39
C ASN A 90 -9.20 -13.16 2.67
N TYR A 91 -9.86 -12.00 2.58
CA TYR A 91 -10.14 -11.19 3.76
C TYR A 91 -11.10 -11.95 4.69
N VAL A 92 -10.53 -12.58 5.71
CA VAL A 92 -11.26 -13.08 6.88
C VAL A 92 -11.40 -11.88 7.82
N PRO A 93 -12.61 -11.31 8.02
CA PRO A 93 -12.79 -10.21 8.97
C PRO A 93 -12.29 -10.64 10.35
N PRO A 94 -11.54 -9.80 11.09
CA PRO A 94 -11.22 -10.11 12.48
C PRO A 94 -12.54 -10.26 13.25
N THR A 95 -12.75 -11.42 13.88
CA THR A 95 -13.91 -11.66 14.75
C THR A 95 -13.84 -10.70 15.95
N PRO A 96 -14.95 -10.04 16.32
CA PRO A 96 -15.00 -9.16 17.48
C PRO A 96 -14.72 -9.90 18.79
#